data_AF-A0A329K886-F1
#
_entry.id   AF-A0A329K886-F1
#
_cell.length_a   1.000
_cell.length_b   1.000
_cell.length_c   1.000
_cell.angle_alpha   90.00
_cell.angle_beta   90.00
_cell.angle_gamma   90.00
#
_symmetry.space_group_name_H-M   'P 1'
#
loop_
_entity.id
_entity.type
_entity.pdbx_description
1 polymer ?
#
loop_
_entity_poly.entity_id
_entity_poly.type
_entity_poly.pdbx_seq_one_letter_code
_entity_poly.pdbx_strand_id
1 'polypeptide(L)'
;MDAHGYCSRWRDNADRRGVAAPVVAEIARRYGITAARFGVLEGMAEFIDPHGKSFFLIPAYADGARARDAALMTYVFNADTGYGKPGARPTDFPATPYGAAEVARIMARQNANRWSYARDVGFVHRNGGRLVATPNGMLMGLGGNWMQRLFSQRGGTTWGDIFLVNVGRVTDPGGQLHRIVLSGCAWFLDRAGTPRASRLDLDRVLHHEERHAAQWANRGYLGMLTGYGRELFRELAFGAVNRFEEDAGLADGGYKA
;
A
#
# COMPACT_ATOMS: atom_id res chain seq x y z
N MET A 1 -11.75 17.24 -8.94
CA MET A 1 -10.52 17.84 -9.48
C MET A 1 -10.21 17.15 -10.78
N ASP A 2 -9.75 17.89 -11.78
CA ASP A 2 -9.37 17.36 -13.09
C ASP A 2 -7.87 17.01 -13.13
N ALA A 3 -7.46 16.39 -14.23
CA ALA A 3 -6.08 16.02 -14.56
C ALA A 3 -5.08 17.17 -14.38
N HIS A 4 -5.44 18.38 -14.79
CA HIS A 4 -4.59 19.56 -14.66
C HIS A 4 -4.42 19.99 -13.20
N GLY A 5 -5.51 19.99 -12.42
CA GLY A 5 -5.46 20.28 -10.99
C GLY A 5 -4.59 19.29 -10.22
N TYR A 6 -4.68 17.99 -10.52
CA TYR A 6 -3.81 16.98 -9.91
C TYR A 6 -2.34 17.16 -10.32
N CYS A 7 -2.06 17.49 -11.57
CA CYS A 7 -0.69 17.77 -12.02
C CYS A 7 -0.10 19.02 -11.34
N SER A 8 -0.91 20.05 -11.07
CA SER A 8 -0.46 21.21 -10.29
C SER A 8 -0.14 20.80 -8.84
N ARG A 9 -1.06 20.10 -8.17
CA ARG A 9 -0.86 19.63 -6.80
C ARG A 9 0.30 18.67 -6.64
N TRP A 10 0.63 17.89 -7.67
CA TRP A 10 1.84 17.07 -7.68
C TRP A 10 3.11 17.93 -7.55
N ARG A 11 3.19 19.06 -8.27
CA ARG A 11 4.31 20.00 -8.15
C ARG A 11 4.33 20.66 -6.78
N ASP A 12 3.17 21.09 -6.28
CA ASP A 12 3.05 21.68 -4.93
C ASP A 12 3.47 20.68 -3.84
N ASN A 13 3.13 19.39 -4.00
CA ASN A 13 3.56 18.33 -3.11
C ASN A 13 5.08 18.12 -3.18
N ALA A 14 5.66 18.11 -4.38
CA ALA A 14 7.11 17.99 -4.56
C ALA A 14 7.86 19.15 -3.87
N ASP A 15 7.38 20.39 -4.06
CA ASP A 15 7.95 21.58 -3.43
C ASP A 15 7.83 21.52 -1.89
N ARG A 16 6.64 21.18 -1.38
CA ARG A 16 6.40 20.99 0.07
C ARG A 16 7.29 19.91 0.68
N ARG A 17 7.69 18.92 -0.10
CA ARG A 17 8.55 17.81 0.31
C ARG A 17 10.04 18.09 0.06
N GLY A 18 10.40 19.25 -0.47
CA GLY A 18 11.78 19.61 -0.77
C GLY A 18 12.39 18.80 -1.90
N VAL A 19 11.56 18.23 -2.79
CA VAL A 19 12.03 17.51 -3.98
C VAL A 19 12.55 18.52 -4.99
N ALA A 20 13.80 18.37 -5.42
CA ALA A 20 14.39 19.27 -6.39
C ALA A 20 13.67 19.23 -7.75
N ALA A 21 13.41 20.39 -8.35
CA ALA A 21 12.73 20.50 -9.64
C ALA A 21 13.32 19.62 -10.77
N PRO A 22 14.66 19.42 -10.88
CA PRO A 22 15.23 18.49 -11.85
C PRO A 22 14.76 17.03 -11.69
N VAL A 23 14.48 16.58 -10.45
CA VAL A 23 13.97 15.23 -10.17
C VAL A 23 12.54 15.08 -10.69
N VAL A 24 11.68 16.09 -10.45
CA VAL A 24 10.30 16.13 -10.97
C VAL A 24 10.31 16.13 -12.50
N ALA A 25 11.18 16.94 -13.11
CA ALA A 25 11.34 17.00 -14.56
C ALA A 25 11.83 15.67 -15.15
N GLU A 26 12.76 14.98 -14.47
CA GLU A 26 13.23 13.66 -14.90
C GLU A 26 12.11 12.63 -14.88
N ILE A 27 11.33 12.55 -13.80
CA ILE A 27 10.17 11.63 -13.69
C ILE A 27 9.18 11.90 -14.84
N ALA A 28 8.85 13.18 -15.05
CA ALA A 28 7.94 13.60 -16.12
C ALA A 28 8.42 13.16 -17.50
N ARG A 29 9.69 13.44 -17.82
CA ARG A 29 10.28 13.10 -19.12
C ARG A 29 10.43 11.60 -19.33
N ARG A 30 10.89 10.86 -18.32
CA ARG A 30 11.24 9.43 -18.46
C ARG A 30 10.03 8.52 -18.51
N TYR A 31 8.97 8.85 -17.77
CA TYR A 31 7.77 8.02 -17.67
C TYR A 31 6.53 8.65 -18.30
N GLY A 32 6.69 9.76 -19.02
CA GLY A 32 5.59 10.45 -19.69
C GLY A 32 4.52 10.95 -18.72
N ILE A 33 4.92 11.39 -17.52
CA ILE A 33 3.97 11.94 -16.54
C ILE A 33 3.58 13.34 -16.99
N THR A 34 2.43 13.40 -17.68
CA THR A 34 1.75 14.63 -18.08
C THR A 34 0.45 14.79 -17.28
N ALA A 35 -0.22 15.94 -17.42
CA ALA A 35 -1.53 16.15 -16.81
C ALA A 35 -2.50 15.02 -17.13
N ALA A 36 -2.57 14.59 -18.40
CA ALA A 36 -3.44 13.50 -18.84
C ALA A 36 -3.23 12.18 -18.05
N ARG A 37 -2.00 11.91 -17.58
CA ARG A 37 -1.73 10.69 -16.80
C ARG A 37 -2.39 10.73 -15.42
N PHE A 38 -2.60 11.91 -14.84
CA PHE A 38 -3.37 12.08 -13.60
C PHE A 38 -4.88 11.90 -13.78
N GLY A 39 -5.39 11.87 -15.02
CA GLY A 39 -6.79 11.57 -15.31
C GLY A 39 -7.27 10.24 -14.71
N VAL A 40 -6.36 9.29 -14.45
CA VAL A 40 -6.70 8.02 -13.79
C VAL A 40 -7.31 8.22 -12.39
N LEU A 41 -6.93 9.29 -11.68
CA LEU A 41 -7.39 9.63 -10.34
C LEU A 41 -8.74 10.38 -10.34
N GLU A 42 -9.20 10.84 -11.50
CA GLU A 42 -10.48 11.54 -11.61
C GLU A 42 -11.65 10.64 -11.20
N GLY A 43 -12.57 11.22 -10.42
CA GLY A 43 -13.73 10.51 -9.87
C GLY A 43 -13.40 9.56 -8.71
N MET A 44 -12.13 9.48 -8.26
CA MET A 44 -11.77 8.76 -7.04
C MET A 44 -11.93 9.67 -5.82
N ALA A 45 -12.50 9.15 -4.74
CA ALA A 45 -12.54 9.89 -3.48
C ALA A 45 -11.12 9.95 -2.89
N GLU A 46 -10.64 11.16 -2.60
CA GLU A 46 -9.35 11.39 -1.97
C GLU A 46 -9.50 11.37 -0.45
N PHE A 47 -8.70 10.55 0.23
CA PHE A 47 -8.55 10.54 1.68
C PHE A 47 -7.18 11.12 2.02
N ILE A 48 -7.13 12.07 2.96
CA ILE A 48 -5.90 12.75 3.34
C ILE A 48 -5.55 12.36 4.77
N ASP A 49 -4.35 11.84 4.99
CA ASP A 49 -3.89 11.47 6.32
C ASP A 49 -3.43 12.69 7.15
N PRO A 50 -3.14 12.55 8.46
CA PRO A 50 -2.64 13.64 9.30
C PRO A 50 -1.34 14.28 8.84
N HIS A 51 -0.56 13.61 7.99
CA HIS A 51 0.69 14.10 7.41
C HIS A 51 0.49 14.75 6.03
N GLY A 52 -0.76 14.89 5.58
CA GLY A 52 -1.13 15.48 4.31
C GLY A 52 -0.78 14.59 3.11
N LYS A 53 -0.78 13.26 3.28
CA LYS A 53 -0.64 12.29 2.21
C LYS A 53 -2.00 11.88 1.68
N SER A 54 -2.08 11.75 0.37
CA SER A 54 -3.31 11.44 -0.34
C SER A 54 -3.37 9.95 -0.67
N PHE A 55 -4.54 9.38 -0.38
CA PHE A 55 -4.95 8.03 -0.73
C PHE A 55 -6.18 8.14 -1.62
N PHE A 56 -6.32 7.29 -2.63
CA PHE A 56 -7.44 7.38 -3.57
C PHE A 56 -8.28 6.12 -3.54
N LEU A 57 -9.56 6.26 -3.18
CA LEU A 57 -10.50 5.15 -3.15
C LEU A 57 -10.76 4.67 -4.58
N ILE A 58 -10.42 3.41 -4.83
CA ILE A 58 -10.64 2.77 -6.14
C ILE A 58 -12.15 2.61 -6.35
N PRO A 59 -12.72 3.14 -7.44
CA PRO A 59 -14.14 2.99 -7.75
C PRO A 59 -14.47 1.51 -7.93
N ALA A 60 -15.64 1.08 -7.45
CA ALA A 60 -16.03 -0.34 -7.49
C ALA A 60 -16.13 -0.93 -8.91
N TYR A 61 -16.27 -0.08 -9.93
CA TYR A 61 -16.30 -0.45 -11.35
C TYR A 61 -14.91 -0.43 -12.02
N ALA A 62 -13.86 0.00 -11.33
CA ALA A 62 -12.51 0.04 -11.88
C ALA A 62 -11.99 -1.39 -12.09
N ASP A 63 -11.33 -1.61 -13.21
CA ASP A 63 -10.62 -2.84 -13.47
C ASP A 63 -9.22 -2.83 -12.82
N GLY A 64 -8.54 -3.98 -12.91
CA GLY A 64 -7.19 -4.14 -12.36
C GLY A 64 -6.16 -3.20 -12.99
N ALA A 65 -6.30 -2.87 -14.28
CA ALA A 65 -5.36 -1.99 -14.97
C ALA A 65 -5.49 -0.55 -14.45
N ARG A 66 -6.71 -0.05 -14.31
CA ARG A 66 -6.99 1.26 -13.71
C ARG A 66 -6.53 1.31 -12.25
N ALA A 67 -6.75 0.25 -11.47
CA ALA A 67 -6.30 0.19 -10.08
C ALA A 67 -4.77 0.21 -9.96
N ARG A 68 -4.05 -0.49 -10.84
CA ARG A 68 -2.58 -0.46 -10.91
C ARG A 68 -2.07 0.93 -11.26
N ASP A 69 -2.63 1.53 -12.30
CA ASP A 69 -2.25 2.87 -12.73
C ASP A 69 -2.56 3.91 -11.64
N ALA A 70 -3.68 3.79 -10.94
CA ALA A 70 -4.02 4.63 -9.79
C ALA A 70 -3.04 4.46 -8.61
N ALA A 71 -2.61 3.23 -8.31
CA ALA A 71 -1.59 2.97 -7.30
C ALA A 71 -0.27 3.67 -7.65
N LEU A 72 0.22 3.51 -8.88
CA LEU A 72 1.43 4.21 -9.35
C LEU A 72 1.28 5.73 -9.28
N MET A 73 0.15 6.25 -9.81
CA MET A 73 -0.09 7.68 -9.84
C MET A 73 -0.30 8.28 -8.46
N THR A 74 -0.77 7.51 -7.47
CA THR A 74 -0.86 7.95 -6.07
C THR A 74 0.52 8.12 -5.45
N TYR A 75 1.46 7.21 -5.70
CA TYR A 75 2.86 7.40 -5.29
C TYR A 75 3.45 8.68 -5.91
N VAL A 76 3.33 8.82 -7.24
CA VAL A 76 3.85 9.99 -7.97
C VAL A 76 3.24 11.26 -7.40
N PHE A 77 1.91 11.31 -7.25
CA PHE A 77 1.17 12.45 -6.75
C PHE A 77 1.63 12.94 -5.38
N ASN A 78 1.94 12.02 -4.45
CA ASN A 78 2.38 12.36 -3.10
C ASN A 78 3.80 12.95 -3.05
N ALA A 79 4.61 12.66 -4.06
CA ALA A 79 5.99 13.13 -4.20
C ALA A 79 6.95 12.73 -3.06
N ASP A 80 6.57 11.75 -2.23
CA ASP A 80 7.34 11.06 -1.18
C ASP A 80 6.37 10.44 -0.15
N THR A 81 6.75 9.32 0.48
CA THR A 81 5.98 8.67 1.55
C THR A 81 6.19 9.35 2.91
N GLY A 82 7.33 9.99 3.11
CA GLY A 82 7.71 10.59 4.39
C GLY A 82 8.19 9.58 5.43
N TYR A 83 8.40 8.33 5.02
CA TYR A 83 9.00 7.28 5.84
C TYR A 83 10.43 7.67 6.24
N GLY A 84 10.81 7.38 7.49
CA GLY A 84 12.16 7.66 8.01
C GLY A 84 12.48 9.15 8.21
N LYS A 85 11.49 10.05 8.22
CA LYS A 85 11.72 11.48 8.45
C LYS A 85 12.35 11.77 9.83
N PRO A 86 13.28 12.76 9.92
CA PRO A 86 13.88 13.16 11.18
C PRO A 86 12.83 13.52 12.24
N GLY A 87 13.03 13.09 13.49
CA GLY A 87 12.13 13.34 14.61
C GLY A 87 11.04 12.27 14.82
N ALA A 88 10.92 11.29 13.92
CA ALA A 88 10.12 10.09 14.12
C ALA A 88 10.89 9.01 14.90
N ARG A 89 10.18 7.97 15.36
CA ARG A 89 10.82 6.77 15.92
C ARG A 89 11.77 6.14 14.88
N PRO A 90 12.86 5.48 15.33
CA PRO A 90 13.72 4.73 14.43
C PRO A 90 12.91 3.74 13.57
N THR A 91 13.24 3.72 12.29
CA THR A 91 12.66 2.85 11.25
C THR A 91 13.63 1.70 10.98
N ASP A 92 13.13 0.57 10.48
CA ASP A 92 13.97 -0.61 10.24
C ASP A 92 14.83 -0.46 8.97
N PHE A 93 14.42 0.41 8.04
CA PHE A 93 15.10 0.66 6.78
C PHE A 93 15.30 2.15 6.53
N PRO A 94 16.31 2.54 5.72
CA PRO A 94 16.44 3.91 5.26
C PRO A 94 15.28 4.29 4.32
N ALA A 95 14.92 5.57 4.34
CA ALA A 95 13.98 6.13 3.37
C ALA A 95 14.50 5.95 1.94
N THR A 96 13.64 5.46 1.04
CA THR A 96 13.98 5.40 -0.38
C THR A 96 13.71 6.77 -1.02
N PRO A 97 14.71 7.42 -1.65
CA PRO A 97 14.52 8.74 -2.22
C PRO A 97 13.43 8.78 -3.30
N TYR A 98 12.60 9.83 -3.27
CA TYR A 98 11.66 10.09 -4.36
C TYR A 98 12.43 10.43 -5.64
N GLY A 99 12.17 9.70 -6.72
CA GLY A 99 12.90 9.87 -7.96
C GLY A 99 12.53 8.88 -9.05
N ALA A 100 13.13 9.06 -10.23
CA ALA A 100 12.86 8.22 -11.39
C ALA A 100 13.24 6.75 -11.17
N ALA A 101 14.27 6.47 -10.37
CA ALA A 101 14.65 5.11 -10.00
C ALA A 101 13.56 4.42 -9.17
N GLU A 102 12.96 5.13 -8.22
CA GLU A 102 11.92 4.57 -7.35
C GLU A 102 10.61 4.32 -8.11
N VAL A 103 10.24 5.25 -9.01
CA VAL A 103 9.13 5.01 -9.95
C VAL A 103 9.35 3.75 -10.78
N ALA A 104 10.58 3.52 -11.29
CA ALA A 104 10.93 2.31 -12.01
C ALA A 104 10.78 1.05 -11.14
N ARG A 105 11.24 1.10 -9.88
CA ARG A 105 11.16 -0.01 -8.94
C ARG A 105 9.70 -0.39 -8.66
N ILE A 106 8.84 0.59 -8.43
CA ILE A 106 7.40 0.38 -8.22
C ILE A 106 6.76 -0.22 -9.49
N MET A 107 7.05 0.32 -10.67
CA MET A 107 6.53 -0.23 -11.93
C MET A 107 6.96 -1.69 -12.14
N ALA A 108 8.21 -2.03 -11.84
CA ALA A 108 8.73 -3.39 -11.94
C ALA A 108 8.01 -4.33 -10.96
N ARG A 109 7.85 -3.91 -9.69
CA ARG A 109 7.10 -4.65 -8.65
C ARG A 109 5.65 -4.89 -9.08
N GLN A 110 4.95 -3.84 -9.51
CA GLN A 110 3.57 -3.93 -9.99
C GLN A 110 3.43 -4.86 -11.20
N ASN A 111 4.41 -4.89 -12.11
CA ASN A 111 4.40 -5.77 -13.28
C ASN A 111 4.64 -7.25 -12.90
N ALA A 112 5.56 -7.51 -11.97
CA ALA A 112 5.78 -8.84 -11.42
C ALA A 112 4.54 -9.35 -10.67
N ASN A 113 3.87 -8.45 -9.94
CA ASN A 113 2.62 -8.71 -9.23
C ASN A 113 1.35 -8.45 -10.07
N ARG A 114 1.44 -8.32 -11.40
CA ARG A 114 0.27 -7.97 -12.25
C ARG A 114 -0.93 -8.91 -12.09
N TRP A 115 -0.67 -10.14 -11.67
CA TRP A 115 -1.68 -11.15 -11.41
C TRP A 115 -2.62 -10.76 -10.26
N SER A 116 -2.15 -10.04 -9.23
CA SER A 116 -3.00 -9.60 -8.11
C SER A 116 -3.97 -8.50 -8.58
N TYR A 117 -3.52 -7.60 -9.44
CA TYR A 117 -4.40 -6.61 -10.06
C TYR A 117 -5.45 -7.25 -10.98
N ALA A 118 -5.02 -8.14 -11.88
CA ALA A 118 -5.90 -8.73 -12.88
C ALA A 118 -6.97 -9.66 -12.27
N ARG A 119 -6.65 -10.36 -11.18
CA ARG A 119 -7.55 -11.35 -10.56
C ARG A 119 -8.32 -10.78 -9.38
N ASP A 120 -7.63 -10.05 -8.49
CA ASP A 120 -8.15 -9.83 -7.15
C ASP A 120 -8.89 -8.50 -7.00
N VAL A 121 -8.59 -7.47 -7.79
CA VAL A 121 -9.30 -6.17 -7.73
C VAL A 121 -10.80 -6.35 -7.99
N GLY A 122 -11.14 -6.97 -9.12
CA GLY A 122 -12.54 -7.24 -9.46
C GLY A 122 -13.21 -8.21 -8.48
N PHE A 123 -12.45 -9.19 -7.95
CA PHE A 123 -12.96 -10.12 -6.95
C PHE A 123 -13.31 -9.41 -5.64
N VAL A 124 -12.43 -8.55 -5.12
CA VAL A 124 -12.67 -7.78 -3.90
C VAL A 124 -13.93 -6.93 -4.04
N HIS A 125 -14.05 -6.17 -5.13
CA HIS A 125 -15.22 -5.31 -5.34
C HIS A 125 -16.53 -6.09 -5.49
N ARG A 126 -16.53 -7.22 -6.23
CA ARG A 126 -17.73 -8.09 -6.37
C ARG A 126 -18.15 -8.74 -5.05
N ASN A 127 -17.23 -8.95 -4.12
CA ASN A 127 -17.52 -9.49 -2.79
C ASN A 127 -17.77 -8.39 -1.74
N GLY A 128 -18.10 -7.17 -2.18
CA GLY A 128 -18.43 -6.05 -1.30
C GLY A 128 -17.23 -5.34 -0.68
N GLY A 129 -16.00 -5.79 -0.93
CA GLY A 129 -14.79 -5.14 -0.46
C GLY A 129 -14.48 -3.84 -1.19
N ARG A 130 -13.56 -3.07 -0.63
CA ARG A 130 -13.06 -1.80 -1.18
C ARG A 130 -11.54 -1.74 -1.09
N LEU A 131 -10.96 -0.97 -2.00
CA LEU A 131 -9.52 -0.80 -2.16
C LEU A 131 -9.21 0.69 -2.22
N VAL A 132 -8.08 1.07 -1.66
CA VAL A 132 -7.52 2.41 -1.75
C VAL A 132 -6.11 2.31 -2.32
N ALA A 133 -5.76 3.18 -3.26
CA ALA A 133 -4.38 3.36 -3.69
C ALA A 133 -3.60 4.11 -2.61
N THR A 134 -2.39 3.63 -2.29
CA THR A 134 -1.57 4.17 -1.21
C THR A 134 -0.39 5.00 -1.73
N PRO A 135 0.19 5.89 -0.89
CA PRO A 135 1.40 6.63 -1.22
C PRO A 135 2.62 5.75 -1.53
N ASN A 136 2.61 4.46 -1.21
CA ASN A 136 3.72 3.52 -1.44
C ASN A 136 3.61 2.79 -2.81
N GLY A 137 2.64 3.18 -3.63
CA GLY A 137 2.45 2.64 -4.97
C GLY A 137 1.77 1.27 -4.99
N MET A 138 1.12 0.86 -3.91
CA MET A 138 0.39 -0.41 -3.79
C MET A 138 -1.09 -0.15 -3.44
N LEU A 139 -1.89 -1.22 -3.34
CA LEU A 139 -3.27 -1.14 -2.88
C LEU A 139 -3.37 -1.56 -1.41
N MET A 140 -4.25 -0.89 -0.66
CA MET A 140 -4.69 -1.32 0.66
C MET A 140 -6.19 -1.61 0.61
N GLY A 141 -6.63 -2.73 1.19
CA GLY A 141 -7.97 -3.25 1.02
C GLY A 141 -8.64 -3.69 2.30
N LEU A 142 -9.97 -3.62 2.28
CA LEU A 142 -10.85 -4.17 3.29
C LEU A 142 -11.97 -4.99 2.65
N GLY A 143 -12.25 -6.15 3.24
CA GLY A 143 -13.35 -7.03 2.83
C GLY A 143 -13.05 -7.89 1.59
N GLY A 144 -13.88 -8.91 1.42
CA GLY A 144 -13.69 -10.01 0.48
C GLY A 144 -13.83 -11.37 1.18
N ASN A 145 -14.40 -12.37 0.52
CA ASN A 145 -14.74 -13.65 1.17
C ASN A 145 -13.52 -14.53 1.51
N TRP A 146 -13.68 -15.33 2.58
CA TRP A 146 -12.96 -16.54 3.06
C TRP A 146 -11.41 -16.64 2.92
N MET A 147 -10.81 -16.53 1.73
CA MET A 147 -9.36 -16.72 1.52
C MET A 147 -8.53 -15.71 2.34
N GLN A 148 -9.08 -14.51 2.53
CA GLN A 148 -8.47 -13.44 3.32
C GLN A 148 -8.41 -13.75 4.82
N ARG A 149 -9.31 -14.60 5.35
CA ARG A 149 -9.36 -14.94 6.79
C ARG A 149 -8.31 -15.98 7.20
N LEU A 150 -7.87 -16.83 6.26
CA LEU A 150 -6.90 -17.91 6.51
C LEU A 150 -5.48 -17.37 6.79
N PHE A 151 -5.15 -16.18 6.28
CA PHE A 151 -3.81 -15.60 6.36
C PHE A 151 -3.67 -14.45 7.37
N SER A 152 -4.78 -14.01 7.96
CA SER A 152 -4.89 -12.77 8.75
C SER A 152 -4.56 -12.92 10.24
N GLN A 153 -3.46 -13.57 10.60
CA GLN A 153 -2.97 -13.51 11.99
C GLN A 153 -1.98 -12.35 12.12
N ARG A 154 -2.41 -11.25 12.76
CA ARG A 154 -1.64 -10.02 13.14
C ARG A 154 -1.68 -8.83 12.15
N GLY A 155 -2.78 -8.07 12.15
CA GLY A 155 -2.86 -6.72 11.55
C GLY A 155 -3.27 -6.68 10.08
N GLY A 156 -2.83 -7.64 9.27
CA GLY A 156 -3.24 -7.78 7.88
C GLY A 156 -2.38 -8.80 7.15
N THR A 157 -2.50 -8.85 5.82
CA THR A 157 -1.65 -9.69 4.97
C THR A 157 -1.44 -9.02 3.63
N THR A 158 -0.19 -8.97 3.17
CA THR A 158 0.10 -8.59 1.79
C THR A 158 0.03 -9.78 0.84
N TRP A 159 -0.74 -9.59 -0.23
CA TRP A 159 -0.99 -10.55 -1.30
C TRP A 159 -0.68 -9.91 -2.65
N GLY A 160 0.49 -10.24 -3.22
CA GLY A 160 1.02 -9.53 -4.38
C GLY A 160 1.24 -8.07 -4.05
N ASP A 161 0.52 -7.16 -4.73
CA ASP A 161 0.56 -5.71 -4.47
C ASP A 161 -0.65 -5.18 -3.67
N ILE A 162 -1.35 -6.06 -2.95
CA ILE A 162 -2.55 -5.70 -2.16
C ILE A 162 -2.31 -6.03 -0.69
N PHE A 163 -2.25 -5.01 0.15
CA PHE A 163 -2.28 -5.17 1.60
C PHE A 163 -3.73 -5.25 2.09
N LEU A 164 -4.12 -6.39 2.65
CA LEU A 164 -5.46 -6.61 3.20
C LEU A 164 -5.44 -6.41 4.70
N VAL A 165 -6.08 -5.36 5.20
CA VAL A 165 -6.10 -5.05 6.63
C VAL A 165 -7.08 -5.97 7.34
N ASN A 166 -6.68 -6.57 8.46
CA ASN A 166 -7.56 -7.42 9.26
C ASN A 166 -8.30 -6.61 10.33
N VAL A 167 -9.51 -6.18 9.99
CA VAL A 167 -10.47 -5.54 10.91
C VAL A 167 -11.81 -6.30 10.96
N GLY A 168 -11.81 -7.58 10.60
CA GLY A 168 -13.01 -8.42 10.65
C GLY A 168 -14.10 -8.00 9.66
N ARG A 169 -15.35 -8.37 9.95
CA ARG A 169 -16.50 -8.07 9.09
C ARG A 169 -16.92 -6.62 9.29
N VAL A 170 -16.81 -5.81 8.23
CA VAL A 170 -17.25 -4.42 8.22
C VAL A 170 -18.42 -4.24 7.26
N THR A 171 -19.40 -3.44 7.66
CA THR A 171 -20.60 -3.13 6.85
C THR A 171 -20.32 -2.08 5.78
N ASP A 172 -19.43 -1.13 6.06
CA ASP A 172 -18.93 -0.13 5.13
C ASP A 172 -17.39 -0.17 5.06
N PRO A 173 -16.82 -1.00 4.16
CA PRO A 173 -15.37 -1.07 3.98
C PRO A 173 -14.76 0.25 3.50
N GLY A 174 -15.48 1.06 2.72
CA GLY A 174 -14.99 2.34 2.21
C GLY A 174 -14.85 3.36 3.33
N GLY A 175 -15.88 3.51 4.17
CA GLY A 175 -15.82 4.36 5.35
C GLY A 175 -14.83 3.88 6.41
N GLN A 176 -14.62 2.56 6.55
CA GLN A 176 -13.56 2.05 7.43
C GLN A 176 -12.16 2.34 6.88
N LEU A 177 -11.91 2.20 5.58
CA LEU A 177 -10.64 2.61 4.95
C LEU A 177 -10.38 4.11 5.19
N HIS A 178 -11.42 4.94 5.02
CA HIS A 178 -11.33 6.37 5.31
C HIS A 178 -10.94 6.64 6.76
N ARG A 179 -11.54 5.95 7.75
CA ARG A 179 -11.16 6.06 9.17
C ARG A 179 -9.71 5.64 9.43
N ILE A 180 -9.24 4.58 8.78
CA ILE A 180 -7.84 4.14 8.90
C ILE A 180 -6.90 5.24 8.40
N VAL A 181 -7.13 5.75 7.19
CA VAL A 181 -6.32 6.82 6.60
C VAL A 181 -6.33 8.08 7.46
N LEU A 182 -7.52 8.55 7.89
CA LEU A 182 -7.65 9.74 8.73
C LEU A 182 -6.95 9.59 10.08
N SER A 183 -6.86 8.38 10.63
CA SER A 183 -6.16 8.16 11.90
C SER A 183 -4.64 8.23 11.77
N GLY A 184 -4.09 8.00 10.57
CA GLY A 184 -2.64 7.85 10.37
C GLY A 184 -2.03 6.64 11.08
N CYS A 185 -2.84 5.77 11.67
CA CYS A 185 -2.40 4.61 12.44
C CYS A 185 -2.81 3.29 11.76
N ALA A 186 -2.07 2.23 12.01
CA ALA A 186 -2.46 0.87 11.66
C ALA A 186 -3.61 0.39 12.56
N TRP A 187 -4.48 -0.47 12.03
CA TRP A 187 -5.64 -1.00 12.75
C TRP A 187 -5.57 -2.53 12.87
N PHE A 188 -6.16 -3.06 13.93
CA PHE A 188 -6.22 -4.49 14.20
C PHE A 188 -7.53 -4.86 14.90
N LEU A 189 -7.82 -6.16 14.95
CA LEU A 189 -8.87 -6.72 15.79
C LEU A 189 -8.37 -6.93 17.21
N ASP A 190 -9.04 -6.33 18.19
CA ASP A 190 -8.82 -6.69 19.59
C ASP A 190 -9.35 -8.09 19.92
N ARG A 191 -9.13 -8.55 21.16
CA ARG A 191 -9.58 -9.88 21.62
C ARG A 191 -11.10 -10.07 21.54
N ALA A 192 -11.87 -8.99 21.55
CA ALA A 192 -13.33 -9.02 21.41
C ALA A 192 -13.79 -8.98 19.95
N GLY A 193 -12.85 -8.97 18.98
CA GLY A 193 -13.16 -8.86 17.56
C GLY A 193 -13.59 -7.46 17.14
N THR A 194 -13.27 -6.43 17.93
CA THR A 194 -13.57 -5.04 17.60
C THR A 194 -12.37 -4.38 16.91
N PRO A 195 -12.57 -3.67 15.79
CA PRO A 195 -11.52 -2.88 15.15
C PRO A 195 -11.03 -1.76 16.07
N ARG A 196 -9.71 -1.70 16.29
CA ARG A 196 -9.06 -0.64 17.08
C ARG A 196 -7.86 -0.09 16.34
N ALA A 197 -7.68 1.22 16.44
CA ALA A 197 -6.44 1.87 16.04
C ALA A 197 -5.32 1.43 17.00
N SER A 198 -4.15 1.10 16.44
CA SER A 198 -2.93 0.85 17.18
C SER A 198 -2.16 2.16 17.41
N ARG A 199 -1.02 2.06 18.08
CA ARG A 199 -0.04 3.15 18.20
C ARG A 199 1.01 3.13 17.07
N LEU A 200 0.89 2.19 16.15
CA LEU A 200 1.82 2.04 15.03
C LEU A 200 1.39 2.94 13.89
N ASP A 201 2.34 3.68 13.35
CA ASP A 201 2.16 4.58 12.23
C ASP A 201 1.78 3.80 10.97
N LEU A 202 0.74 4.26 10.26
CA LEU A 202 0.26 3.61 9.04
C LEU A 202 1.33 3.59 7.94
N ASP A 203 2.16 4.63 7.84
CA ASP A 203 3.25 4.69 6.87
C ASP A 203 4.31 3.62 7.11
N ARG A 204 4.62 3.35 8.38
CA ARG A 204 5.58 2.29 8.75
C ARG A 204 5.04 0.92 8.36
N VAL A 205 3.77 0.67 8.64
CA VAL A 205 3.12 -0.57 8.18
C VAL A 205 3.11 -0.64 6.67
N LEU A 206 2.67 0.41 5.96
CA LEU A 206 2.65 0.38 4.50
C LEU A 206 4.05 0.20 3.90
N HIS A 207 5.11 0.69 4.55
CA HIS A 207 6.48 0.42 4.13
C HIS A 207 6.86 -1.06 4.35
N HIS A 208 6.55 -1.61 5.52
CA HIS A 208 6.73 -3.04 5.81
C HIS A 208 5.98 -3.93 4.79
N GLU A 209 4.72 -3.60 4.50
CA GLU A 209 3.88 -4.32 3.54
C GLU A 209 4.38 -4.16 2.08
N GLU A 210 4.98 -3.02 1.75
CA GLU A 210 5.65 -2.82 0.46
C GLU A 210 6.83 -3.79 0.27
N ARG A 211 7.57 -4.09 1.34
CA ARG A 211 8.64 -5.08 1.30
C ARG A 211 8.11 -6.49 1.11
N HIS A 212 6.99 -6.84 1.73
CA HIS A 212 6.29 -8.09 1.41
C HIS A 212 5.85 -8.13 -0.06
N ALA A 213 5.35 -7.02 -0.62
CA ALA A 213 5.02 -6.95 -2.03
C ALA A 213 6.25 -7.17 -2.93
N ALA A 214 7.42 -6.66 -2.53
CA ALA A 214 8.68 -6.94 -3.21
C ALA A 214 9.12 -8.41 -3.08
N GLN A 215 8.89 -9.05 -1.93
CA GLN A 215 9.13 -10.49 -1.76
C GLN A 215 8.23 -11.33 -2.69
N TRP A 216 6.95 -10.96 -2.85
CA TRP A 216 6.05 -11.55 -3.84
C TRP A 216 6.55 -11.37 -5.27
N ALA A 217 7.00 -10.16 -5.62
CA ALA A 217 7.53 -9.87 -6.95
C ALA A 217 8.78 -10.71 -7.27
N ASN A 218 9.67 -10.91 -6.30
CA ASN A 218 10.91 -11.66 -6.48
C ASN A 218 10.69 -13.19 -6.53
N ARG A 219 9.81 -13.74 -5.70
CA ARG A 219 9.55 -15.19 -5.64
C ARG A 219 8.49 -15.66 -6.64
N GLY A 220 7.64 -14.74 -7.11
CA GLY A 220 6.50 -15.05 -7.96
C GLY A 220 5.37 -15.78 -7.21
N TYR A 221 4.19 -15.84 -7.83
CA TYR A 221 2.97 -16.42 -7.25
C TYR A 221 3.18 -17.85 -6.72
N LEU A 222 3.79 -18.72 -7.52
CA LEU A 222 4.04 -20.11 -7.14
C LEU A 222 5.14 -20.24 -6.08
N GLY A 223 6.22 -19.46 -6.19
CA GLY A 223 7.32 -19.49 -5.22
C GLY A 223 6.89 -19.01 -3.85
N MET A 224 6.00 -18.02 -3.77
CA MET A 224 5.38 -17.61 -2.52
C MET A 224 4.41 -18.66 -1.99
N LEU A 225 3.50 -19.25 -2.78
CA LEU A 225 2.63 -20.31 -2.28
C LEU A 225 3.42 -21.50 -1.70
N THR A 226 4.54 -21.88 -2.33
CA THR A 226 5.43 -22.93 -1.79
C THR A 226 6.20 -22.51 -0.55
N GLY A 227 6.68 -21.25 -0.49
CA GLY A 227 7.42 -20.71 0.66
C GLY A 227 6.52 -20.49 1.87
N TYR A 228 5.34 -19.92 1.63
CA TYR A 228 4.33 -19.61 2.62
C TYR A 228 3.73 -20.89 3.22
N GLY A 229 3.48 -21.95 2.43
CA GLY A 229 3.07 -23.25 2.97
C GLY A 229 4.11 -23.88 3.90
N ARG A 230 5.41 -23.74 3.56
CA ARG A 230 6.52 -24.26 4.37
C ARG A 230 6.72 -23.48 5.66
N GLU A 231 6.51 -22.17 5.65
CA GLU A 231 6.69 -21.32 6.83
C GLU A 231 5.45 -21.29 7.72
N LEU A 232 4.23 -21.34 7.17
CA LEU A 232 3.02 -21.56 7.94
C LEU A 232 3.12 -22.89 8.70
N PHE A 233 3.64 -23.95 8.06
CA PHE A 233 3.95 -25.21 8.72
C PHE A 233 5.01 -25.03 9.83
N ARG A 234 6.03 -24.18 9.60
CA ARG A 234 7.10 -23.95 10.59
C ARG A 234 6.64 -23.10 11.78
N GLU A 235 5.78 -22.12 11.56
CA GLU A 235 5.18 -21.29 12.60
C GLU A 235 4.18 -22.10 13.42
N LEU A 236 3.33 -22.92 12.78
CA LEU A 236 2.42 -23.84 13.47
C LEU A 236 3.14 -24.96 14.23
N ALA A 237 4.23 -25.51 13.68
CA ALA A 237 4.95 -26.63 14.30
C ALA A 237 6.00 -26.18 15.34
N PHE A 238 6.58 -24.98 15.22
CA PHE A 238 7.74 -24.56 16.02
C PHE A 238 7.62 -23.17 16.68
N GLY A 239 6.56 -22.40 16.43
CA GLY A 239 6.33 -21.10 17.09
C GLY A 239 7.39 -20.02 16.82
N ALA A 240 8.19 -20.19 15.76
CA ALA A 240 9.31 -19.29 15.44
C ALA A 240 8.86 -18.07 14.63
N VAL A 241 9.52 -16.92 14.85
CA VAL A 241 9.36 -15.72 14.01
C VAL A 241 9.71 -16.07 12.56
N ASN A 242 8.85 -15.64 11.63
CA ASN A 242 9.01 -15.92 10.22
C ASN A 242 10.16 -15.06 9.63
N ARG A 243 11.08 -15.66 8.85
CA ARG A 243 12.19 -14.94 8.20
C ARG A 243 11.69 -13.83 7.25
N PHE A 244 10.50 -13.96 6.69
CA PHE A 244 9.91 -12.88 5.88
C PHE A 244 9.62 -11.63 6.69
N GLU A 245 9.16 -11.79 7.93
CA GLU A 245 8.84 -10.68 8.85
C GLU A 245 10.11 -9.96 9.29
N GLU A 246 11.20 -10.73 9.52
CA GLU A 246 12.54 -10.17 9.77
C GLU A 246 13.04 -9.35 8.57
N ASP A 247 12.97 -9.92 7.37
CA ASP A 247 13.40 -9.24 6.13
C ASP A 247 12.52 -8.03 5.76
N ALA A 248 11.28 -7.99 6.25
CA ALA A 248 10.33 -6.89 6.08
C ALA A 248 10.39 -5.83 7.19
N GLY A 249 11.15 -6.07 8.26
CA GLY A 249 11.33 -5.15 9.39
C GLY A 249 10.31 -5.40 10.50
N LEU A 250 10.79 -5.96 11.61
CA LEU A 250 9.94 -6.33 12.75
C LEU A 250 9.31 -5.11 13.43
N ALA A 251 10.06 -4.04 13.69
CA ALA A 251 9.55 -2.90 14.44
C ALA A 251 8.57 -2.06 13.60
N ASP A 252 8.80 -1.98 12.29
CA ASP A 252 7.88 -1.35 11.33
C ASP A 252 6.58 -2.15 11.16
N GLY A 253 6.63 -3.48 11.30
CA GLY A 253 5.46 -4.37 11.39
C GLY A 253 4.79 -4.43 12.78
N GLY A 254 5.38 -3.76 13.79
CA GLY A 254 4.84 -3.73 15.16
C GLY A 254 5.26 -4.91 16.06
N TYR A 255 6.18 -5.74 15.61
CA TYR A 255 6.82 -6.79 16.41
C TYR A 255 7.92 -6.22 17.31
N LYS A 256 8.26 -6.97 18.36
CA LYS A 256 9.46 -6.68 19.16
C LYS A 256 10.68 -7.12 18.33
N ALA A 257 11.55 -6.17 18.00
CA ALA A 257 12.91 -6.44 17.53
C ALA A 257 13.81 -6.81 18.71
#